data_AF-A0AAW0IWQ5-F1
#
_entry.id   AF-A0AAW0IWQ5-F1
#
_cell.length_a   1.000
_cell.length_b   1.000
_cell.length_c   1.000
_cell.angle_alpha   90.00
_cell.angle_beta   90.00
_cell.angle_gamma   90.00
#
_symmetry.space_group_name_H-M   'P 1'
#
loop_
_entity.id
_entity.type
_entity.pdbx_description
1 polymer ?
#
loop_
_entity_poly.entity_id
_entity_poly.type
_entity_poly.pdbx_seq_one_letter_code
_entity_poly.pdbx_strand_id
1 'polypeptide(L)'
;ESFSSTLLPGWKKGTKITFPEKGNEQPNVIPADLVFIIDEKPHSVFTRDGNDLIVTQKISLADALTGYTVHLTTLDGRTLNIPINNVINPNYEEVVPREGMPIQKDPTKKGNLRIKFNIKFPARLTSEQKAGIKKLLGP
;
A
#
# COMPACT_ATOMS: atom_id res chain seq x y z
N GLU A 1 -24.08 -23.94 -13.55
CA GLU A 1 -24.65 -22.67 -13.07
C GLU A 1 -23.56 -21.60 -13.01
N SER A 2 -23.92 -20.32 -13.02
CA SER A 2 -22.98 -19.21 -12.82
C SER A 2 -23.45 -18.38 -11.63
N PHE A 3 -22.53 -18.08 -10.71
CA PHE A 3 -22.81 -17.24 -9.54
C PHE A 3 -22.27 -15.84 -9.78
N SER A 4 -23.08 -14.82 -9.51
CA SER A 4 -22.69 -13.41 -9.60
C SER A 4 -22.86 -12.74 -8.25
N SER A 5 -21.81 -12.06 -7.76
CA SER A 5 -21.88 -11.15 -6.62
C SER A 5 -21.06 -9.91 -6.91
N THR A 6 -21.60 -8.75 -6.54
CA THR A 6 -20.88 -7.47 -6.63
C THR A 6 -19.98 -7.34 -5.40
N LEU A 7 -18.67 -7.13 -5.63
CA LEU A 7 -17.74 -6.81 -4.56
C LEU A 7 -17.93 -5.34 -4.15
N LEU A 8 -18.15 -5.07 -2.86
CA LEU A 8 -18.31 -3.70 -2.37
C LEU A 8 -16.95 -3.07 -2.04
N PRO A 9 -16.78 -1.75 -2.27
CA PRO A 9 -15.57 -1.04 -1.88
C PRO A 9 -15.23 -1.21 -0.39
N GLY A 10 -13.95 -1.42 -0.10
CA GLY A 10 -13.46 -1.53 1.27
C GLY A 10 -13.64 -2.91 1.93
N TRP A 11 -14.27 -3.87 1.27
CA TRP A 11 -14.29 -5.27 1.73
C TRP A 11 -12.87 -5.77 2.00
N LYS A 12 -12.72 -6.53 3.08
CA LYS A 12 -11.44 -6.99 3.59
C LYS A 12 -11.28 -8.47 3.31
N LYS A 13 -10.02 -8.94 3.31
CA LYS A 13 -9.74 -10.37 3.42
C LYS A 13 -10.59 -11.02 4.51
N GLY A 14 -11.22 -12.15 4.18
CA GLY A 14 -12.08 -12.92 5.09
C GLY A 14 -13.57 -12.58 5.01
N THR A 15 -13.99 -11.53 4.29
CA THR A 15 -15.42 -11.29 4.03
C THR A 15 -16.03 -12.48 3.30
N LYS A 16 -17.17 -12.97 3.79
CA LYS A 16 -17.87 -14.14 3.27
C LYS A 16 -19.06 -13.73 2.40
N ILE A 17 -19.20 -14.39 1.26
CA ILE A 17 -20.38 -14.30 0.38
C ILE A 17 -21.00 -15.69 0.35
N THR A 18 -22.21 -15.81 0.89
CA THR A 18 -22.91 -17.10 1.00
C THR A 18 -24.00 -17.20 -0.04
N PHE A 19 -24.00 -18.29 -0.79
CA PHE A 19 -25.08 -18.70 -1.68
C PHE A 19 -25.77 -19.92 -1.03
N PRO A 20 -26.99 -19.73 -0.47
CA PRO A 20 -27.65 -20.78 0.28
C PRO A 20 -28.06 -21.94 -0.62
N GLU A 21 -27.91 -23.17 -0.13
CA GLU A 21 -28.36 -24.39 -0.84
C GLU A 21 -27.75 -24.57 -2.26
N LYS A 22 -26.54 -24.05 -2.47
CA LYS A 22 -25.79 -24.13 -3.75
C LYS A 22 -24.58 -25.06 -3.72
N GLY A 23 -24.51 -25.91 -2.71
CA GLY A 23 -23.53 -26.99 -2.57
C GLY A 23 -23.94 -28.25 -3.30
N ASN A 24 -23.40 -29.40 -2.88
CA ASN A 24 -23.69 -30.69 -3.51
C ASN A 24 -25.14 -31.12 -3.26
N GLU A 25 -25.83 -31.52 -4.32
CA GLU A 25 -27.22 -32.00 -4.29
C GLU A 25 -27.29 -33.53 -4.15
N GLN A 26 -28.19 -34.01 -3.28
CA GLN A 26 -28.50 -35.43 -3.12
C GLN A 26 -30.02 -35.63 -2.91
N PRO A 27 -30.60 -36.76 -3.37
CA PRO A 27 -32.02 -37.04 -3.17
C PRO A 27 -32.41 -37.00 -1.69
N ASN A 28 -33.50 -36.30 -1.36
CA ASN A 28 -34.02 -36.13 0.00
C ASN A 28 -33.08 -35.42 1.00
N VAL A 29 -32.08 -34.69 0.52
CA VAL A 29 -31.17 -33.90 1.35
C VAL A 29 -31.17 -32.45 0.88
N ILE A 30 -31.31 -31.49 1.81
CA ILE A 30 -31.18 -30.06 1.51
C ILE A 30 -29.70 -29.80 1.15
N PRO A 31 -29.40 -29.21 -0.02
CA PRO A 31 -28.02 -28.92 -0.41
C PRO A 31 -27.32 -28.01 0.60
N ALA A 32 -26.00 -28.17 0.74
CA ALA A 32 -25.21 -27.30 1.60
C ALA A 32 -25.07 -25.87 1.03
N ASP A 33 -24.60 -24.92 1.83
CA ASP A 33 -24.29 -23.56 1.37
C ASP A 33 -22.94 -23.50 0.64
N LEU A 34 -22.88 -22.71 -0.41
CA LEU A 34 -21.62 -22.35 -1.07
C LEU A 34 -21.11 -21.02 -0.53
N VAL A 35 -19.97 -21.04 0.17
CA VAL A 35 -19.39 -19.84 0.79
C VAL A 35 -18.10 -19.44 0.08
N PHE A 36 -18.10 -18.27 -0.56
CA PHE A 36 -16.90 -17.64 -1.07
C PHE A 36 -16.27 -16.77 0.00
N ILE A 37 -14.95 -16.86 0.15
CA ILE A 37 -14.17 -16.03 1.07
C ILE A 37 -13.28 -15.12 0.23
N ILE A 38 -13.39 -13.81 0.47
CA ILE A 38 -12.57 -12.83 -0.22
C ILE A 38 -11.13 -12.93 0.28
N ASP A 39 -10.19 -12.97 -0.66
CA ASP A 39 -8.76 -12.85 -0.38
C ASP A 39 -8.15 -11.69 -1.16
N GLU A 40 -7.01 -11.21 -0.69
CA GLU A 40 -6.28 -10.09 -1.26
C GLU A 40 -5.08 -10.62 -2.04
N LYS A 41 -5.08 -10.38 -3.36
CA LYS A 41 -3.94 -10.72 -4.21
C LYS A 41 -2.79 -9.74 -3.94
N PRO A 42 -1.55 -10.21 -3.75
CA PRO A 42 -0.39 -9.33 -3.62
C PRO A 42 -0.30 -8.36 -4.81
N HIS A 43 -0.10 -7.08 -4.52
CA HIS A 43 0.09 -6.02 -5.52
C HIS A 43 1.58 -5.64 -5.57
N SER A 44 2.09 -5.31 -6.76
CA SER A 44 3.52 -5.02 -6.96
C SER A 44 3.99 -3.74 -6.28
N VAL A 45 3.09 -2.77 -6.11
CA VAL A 45 3.40 -1.43 -5.56
C VAL A 45 2.83 -1.22 -4.16
N PHE A 46 1.65 -1.78 -3.89
CA PHE A 46 0.86 -1.43 -2.71
C PHE A 46 0.74 -2.64 -1.80
N THR A 47 0.93 -2.43 -0.52
CA THR A 47 0.57 -3.41 0.51
C THR A 47 -0.57 -2.83 1.31
N ARG A 48 -1.69 -3.55 1.40
CA ARG A 48 -2.83 -3.10 2.20
C ARG A 48 -2.58 -3.42 3.68
N ASP A 49 -2.84 -2.44 4.54
CA ASP A 49 -2.81 -2.59 6.00
C ASP A 49 -4.13 -2.07 6.57
N GLY A 50 -5.10 -2.98 6.74
CA GLY A 50 -6.46 -2.62 7.12
C GLY A 50 -7.15 -1.73 6.07
N ASN A 51 -7.32 -0.45 6.37
CA ASN A 51 -7.87 0.54 5.42
C ASN A 51 -6.77 1.41 4.79
N ASP A 52 -5.53 1.27 5.22
CA ASP A 52 -4.42 2.06 4.74
C ASP A 52 -3.69 1.31 3.61
N LEU A 53 -2.96 2.07 2.81
CA LEU A 53 -2.07 1.55 1.79
C LEU A 53 -0.63 1.91 2.14
N ILE A 54 0.27 0.96 2.02
CA ILE A 54 1.71 1.16 2.23
C ILE A 54 2.40 1.03 0.88
N VAL A 55 3.29 1.98 0.59
CA VAL A 55 4.21 1.93 -0.55
C VAL A 55 5.64 2.15 -0.06
N THR A 56 6.60 1.46 -0.66
CA THR A 56 8.03 1.64 -0.33
C THR A 56 8.75 2.23 -1.52
N GLN A 57 9.21 3.47 -1.39
CA GLN A 57 10.00 4.16 -2.41
C GLN A 57 11.49 3.88 -2.21
N LYS A 58 12.20 3.63 -3.31
CA LYS A 58 13.66 3.45 -3.29
C LYS A 58 14.28 4.77 -3.71
N ILE A 59 15.04 5.39 -2.81
CA ILE A 59 15.66 6.70 -3.03
C ILE A 59 17.17 6.63 -2.77
N SER A 60 17.93 7.56 -3.33
CA SER A 60 19.36 7.67 -3.01
C SER A 60 19.56 8.33 -1.65
N LEU A 61 20.73 8.13 -1.04
CA LEU A 61 21.13 8.89 0.15
C LEU A 61 21.16 10.40 -0.12
N ALA A 62 21.51 10.83 -1.34
CA ALA A 62 21.50 12.25 -1.70
C ALA A 62 20.07 12.81 -1.63
N ASP A 63 19.10 12.18 -2.30
CA ASP A 63 17.69 12.60 -2.27
C ASP A 63 17.14 12.59 -0.84
N ALA A 64 17.51 11.59 -0.04
CA ALA A 64 17.10 11.48 1.35
C ALA A 64 17.58 12.68 2.20
N LEU A 65 18.74 13.25 1.88
CA LEU A 65 19.33 14.39 2.60
C LEU A 65 18.93 15.75 2.02
N THR A 66 18.65 15.83 0.71
CA THR A 66 18.42 17.10 0.00
C THR A 66 16.98 17.35 -0.39
N GLY A 67 16.10 16.36 -0.20
CA GLY A 67 14.70 16.42 -0.59
C GLY A 67 14.38 15.51 -1.77
N TYR A 68 13.14 15.05 -1.82
CA TYR A 68 12.64 14.10 -2.82
C TYR A 68 11.16 14.35 -3.13
N THR A 69 10.77 14.25 -4.40
CA THR A 69 9.35 14.27 -4.79
C THR A 69 8.90 12.87 -5.14
N VAL A 70 7.92 12.36 -4.39
CA VAL A 70 7.30 11.07 -4.70
C VAL A 70 6.34 11.26 -5.86
N HIS A 71 6.56 10.49 -6.92
CA HIS A 71 5.63 10.35 -8.04
C HIS A 71 4.95 8.99 -7.95
N LEU A 72 3.65 8.97 -7.69
CA LEU A 72 2.91 7.73 -7.47
C LEU A 72 1.58 7.74 -8.22
N THR A 73 1.32 6.69 -8.99
CA THR A 73 0.00 6.42 -9.55
C THR A 73 -0.83 5.63 -8.54
N THR A 74 -1.97 6.19 -8.15
CA THR A 74 -2.92 5.58 -7.20
C THR A 74 -3.72 4.44 -7.85
N LEU A 75 -4.43 3.65 -7.04
CA LEU A 75 -5.27 2.55 -7.53
C LEU A 75 -6.43 3.01 -8.44
N ASP A 76 -6.86 4.27 -8.32
CA ASP A 76 -7.87 4.90 -9.18
C ASP A 76 -7.27 5.63 -10.39
N GLY A 77 -5.96 5.47 -10.65
CA GLY A 77 -5.29 5.97 -11.85
C GLY A 77 -4.85 7.44 -11.80
N ARG A 78 -5.07 8.15 -10.69
CA ARG A 78 -4.56 9.52 -10.50
C ARG A 78 -3.05 9.49 -10.24
N THR A 79 -2.37 10.58 -10.58
CA THR A 79 -0.96 10.77 -10.23
C THR A 79 -0.84 11.74 -9.06
N LEU A 80 -0.18 11.31 -7.99
CA LEU A 80 0.17 12.14 -6.86
C LEU A 80 1.64 12.56 -6.97
N ASN A 81 1.88 13.86 -6.76
CA ASN A 81 3.21 14.47 -6.64
C ASN A 81 3.36 15.01 -5.23
N ILE A 82 4.15 14.34 -4.40
CA ILE A 82 4.27 14.66 -2.98
C ILE A 82 5.70 15.12 -2.72
N PRO A 83 5.96 16.43 -2.61
CA PRO A 83 7.28 16.96 -2.30
C PRO A 83 7.61 16.73 -0.82
N ILE A 84 8.77 16.14 -0.56
CA ILE A 84 9.31 15.91 0.78
C ILE A 84 10.57 16.74 0.91
N ASN A 85 10.46 17.82 1.68
CA ASN A 85 11.55 18.76 1.89
C ASN A 85 12.38 18.45 3.16
N ASN A 86 11.87 17.55 4.01
CA ASN A 86 12.54 17.14 5.23
C ASN A 86 13.60 16.07 4.94
N VAL A 87 14.58 15.94 5.83
CA VAL A 87 15.55 14.84 5.78
C VAL A 87 14.84 13.52 6.06
N ILE A 88 14.96 12.59 5.10
CA ILE A 88 14.38 11.26 5.17
C ILE A 88 15.40 10.33 5.84
N ASN A 89 15.06 9.87 7.05
CA ASN A 89 15.83 8.82 7.74
C ASN A 89 15.21 7.43 7.48
N PRO A 90 15.89 6.31 7.81
CA PRO A 90 15.37 4.97 7.53
C PRO A 90 14.01 4.63 8.18
N ASN A 91 13.64 5.32 9.27
CA ASN A 91 12.37 5.13 9.97
C ASN A 91 11.33 6.20 9.61
N TYR A 92 11.69 7.14 8.72
CA TYR A 92 10.79 8.19 8.28
C TYR A 92 9.65 7.59 7.46
N GLU A 93 8.45 8.11 7.70
CA GLU A 93 7.25 7.74 6.99
C GLU A 93 6.47 9.00 6.65
N GLU A 94 6.14 9.18 5.36
CA GLU A 94 5.25 10.24 4.92
C GLU A 94 3.82 9.71 4.89
N VAL A 95 2.91 10.38 5.57
CA VAL A 95 1.49 9.98 5.63
C VAL A 95 0.68 10.96 4.80
N VAL A 96 0.06 10.46 3.73
CA VAL A 96 -0.85 11.22 2.89
C VAL A 96 -2.29 10.88 3.28
N PRO A 97 -3.03 11.80 3.90
CA PRO A 97 -4.37 11.53 4.40
C PRO A 97 -5.35 11.22 3.28
N ARG A 98 -6.26 10.28 3.52
CA ARG A 98 -7.39 9.94 2.61
C ARG A 98 -6.99 9.34 1.24
N GLU A 99 -5.75 8.87 1.10
CA GLU A 99 -5.27 8.19 -0.12
C GLU A 99 -5.13 6.66 0.05
N GLY A 100 -5.73 6.08 1.09
CA GLY A 100 -5.83 4.64 1.31
C GLY A 100 -7.07 3.98 0.67
N MET A 101 -7.47 2.83 1.21
CA MET A 101 -8.67 2.09 0.79
C MET A 101 -9.96 2.71 1.38
N PRO A 102 -11.10 2.58 0.68
CA PRO A 102 -12.41 2.96 1.23
C PRO A 102 -12.72 2.22 2.53
N ILE A 103 -13.38 2.89 3.47
CA ILE A 103 -13.80 2.30 4.73
C ILE A 103 -15.16 1.64 4.54
N GLN A 104 -15.27 0.32 4.77
CA GLN A 104 -16.50 -0.45 4.53
C GLN A 104 -17.77 0.15 5.20
N LYS A 105 -17.63 0.70 6.41
CA LYS A 105 -18.77 1.31 7.15
C LYS A 105 -19.21 2.66 6.58
N ASP A 106 -18.31 3.36 5.90
CA ASP A 106 -18.53 4.68 5.32
C ASP A 106 -17.64 4.82 4.09
N PRO A 107 -18.09 4.35 2.91
CA PRO A 107 -17.28 4.31 1.70
C PRO A 107 -16.88 5.70 1.17
N THR A 108 -17.47 6.78 1.69
CA THR A 108 -17.08 8.16 1.37
C THR A 108 -15.75 8.53 2.03
N LYS A 109 -15.35 7.79 3.08
CA LYS A 109 -14.07 7.94 3.77
C LYS A 109 -13.08 6.90 3.28
N LYS A 110 -11.80 7.29 3.30
CA LYS A 110 -10.67 6.44 2.98
C LYS A 110 -9.68 6.44 4.15
N GLY A 111 -8.92 5.35 4.27
CA GLY A 111 -7.71 5.34 5.09
C GLY A 111 -6.62 6.21 4.48
N ASN A 112 -5.40 6.05 4.98
CA ASN A 112 -4.25 6.84 4.57
C ASN A 112 -3.32 6.07 3.62
N LEU A 113 -2.54 6.81 2.85
CA LEU A 113 -1.38 6.28 2.16
C LEU A 113 -0.14 6.55 3.02
N ARG A 114 0.63 5.50 3.30
CA ARG A 114 1.85 5.54 4.11
C ARG A 114 3.04 5.22 3.21
N ILE A 115 3.92 6.20 3.03
CA ILE A 115 5.08 6.08 2.15
C ILE A 115 6.31 5.85 3.02
N LYS A 116 6.90 4.67 2.87
CA LYS A 116 8.17 4.30 3.48
C LYS A 116 9.30 4.46 2.48
N PHE A 117 10.51 4.63 2.99
CA PHE A 117 11.69 4.85 2.17
C PHE A 117 12.75 3.79 2.41
N ASN A 118 13.21 3.16 1.33
CA ASN A 118 14.40 2.34 1.33
C ASN A 118 15.55 3.16 0.76
N ILE A 119 16.43 3.64 1.65
CA ILE A 119 17.54 4.52 1.30
C ILE A 119 18.71 3.68 0.78
N LYS A 120 19.06 3.89 -0.48
CA LYS A 120 20.22 3.25 -1.11
C LYS A 120 21.48 4.05 -0.81
N PHE A 121 22.32 3.50 0.07
CA PHE A 121 23.66 4.03 0.33
C PHE A 121 24.61 3.72 -0.85
N PRO A 122 25.53 4.65 -1.18
CA PRO A 122 26.59 4.37 -2.15
C PRO A 122 27.54 3.30 -1.59
N ALA A 123 27.93 2.34 -2.44
CA ALA A 123 28.84 1.27 -2.02
C ALA A 123 30.27 1.76 -1.73
N ARG A 124 30.68 2.87 -2.36
CA ARG A 124 32.00 3.49 -2.22
C ARG A 124 31.86 5.00 -2.38
N LEU A 125 32.81 5.73 -1.78
CA LEU A 125 32.97 7.18 -1.91
C LEU A 125 34.45 7.49 -2.15
N THR A 126 34.74 8.48 -3.00
CA THR A 126 36.10 8.98 -3.21
C THR A 126 36.62 9.71 -1.98
N SER A 127 37.94 9.89 -1.87
CA SER A 127 38.54 10.66 -0.77
C SER A 127 38.02 12.10 -0.71
N GLU A 128 37.81 12.72 -1.87
CA GLU A 128 37.22 14.06 -1.99
C GLU A 128 35.77 14.10 -1.50
N GLN A 129 34.92 13.14 -1.91
CA GLN A 129 33.54 13.05 -1.44
C GLN A 129 33.48 12.85 0.08
N LYS A 130 34.33 11.98 0.64
CA LYS A 130 34.41 11.76 2.09
C LYS A 130 34.83 13.03 2.84
N ALA A 131 35.83 13.76 2.32
CA ALA A 131 36.27 15.02 2.92
C ALA A 131 35.16 16.08 2.87
N GLY A 132 34.46 16.21 1.74
CA GLY A 132 33.32 17.11 1.58
C GLY A 132 32.19 16.81 2.56
N ILE A 133 31.78 15.53 2.65
CA ILE A 133 30.74 15.09 3.60
C ILE A 133 31.17 15.36 5.05
N LYS A 134 32.41 15.04 5.43
CA LYS A 134 32.92 15.29 6.78
C LYS A 134 32.96 16.78 7.12
N LYS A 135 33.22 17.65 6.15
CA LYS A 135 33.19 19.11 6.34
C LYS A 135 31.78 19.66 6.53
N LEU A 136 30.79 19.10 5.81
CA LEU A 136 29.41 19.59 5.82
C LEU A 136 28.55 18.99 6.94
N LEU A 137 28.77 17.71 7.28
CA LEU A 137 27.95 16.93 8.21
C LEU A 137 28.73 16.43 9.44
N GLY A 138 30.01 16.78 9.55
CA GLY A 138 30.79 16.49 10.75
C GLY A 138 30.25 17.25 11.97
N PRO A 139 30.52 16.75 13.20
CA PRO A 139 30.17 17.44 14.43
C PRO A 139 30.89 18.79 14.58
#